data_AF-A0A2U1W773-F1
#
_entry.id   AF-A0A2U1W773-F1
#
_cell.length_a   1.000
_cell.length_b   1.000
_cell.length_c   1.000
_cell.angle_alpha   90.00
_cell.angle_beta   90.00
_cell.angle_gamma   90.00
#
_symmetry.space_group_name_H-M   'P 1'
#
loop_
_entity.id
_entity.type
_entity.pdbx_description
1 polymer ?
#
loop_
_entity_poly.entity_id
_entity_poly.type
_entity_poly.pdbx_seq_one_letter_code
_entity_poly.pdbx_strand_id
1 'polypeptide(L)'
;MAAPRVLITDKLKSDAARQQSGMGGEHRQHKGLNNRAENSHRPARRRERQRKRFKDPAQVQRFLSIHDPIANLLHRRRDHRPAVDHRKARTQAFRAWAAVAGAPLAALISRRFQPAAPSIRPALDT
;
A
#
# COMPACT_ATOMS: atom_id res chain seq x y z
N MET A 1 -7.10 14.45 -10.74
CA MET A 1 -6.36 14.36 -9.46
C MET A 1 -6.33 15.74 -8.85
N ALA A 2 -6.64 15.88 -7.56
CA ALA A 2 -6.54 17.16 -6.88
C ALA A 2 -5.06 17.55 -6.71
N ALA A 3 -4.73 18.83 -6.91
CA ALA A 3 -3.39 19.34 -6.64
C ALA A 3 -3.07 19.25 -5.13
N PRO A 4 -1.86 18.85 -4.75
CA PRO A 4 -1.47 18.80 -3.35
C PRO A 4 -1.40 20.22 -2.77
N ARG A 5 -1.96 20.42 -1.56
CA ARG A 5 -1.87 21.70 -0.85
C ARG A 5 -0.44 22.07 -0.46
N VAL A 6 0.36 21.07 -0.09
CA VAL A 6 1.77 21.23 0.29
C VAL A 6 2.60 20.15 -0.39
N LEU A 7 3.66 20.55 -1.09
CA LEU A 7 4.69 19.66 -1.63
C LEU A 7 5.91 19.70 -0.71
N ILE A 8 6.43 18.52 -0.36
CA ILE A 8 7.62 18.39 0.46
C ILE A 8 8.68 17.65 -0.35
N THR A 9 9.84 18.28 -0.55
CA THR A 9 11.01 17.67 -1.21
C THR A 9 12.24 17.77 -0.31
N ASP A 10 13.32 17.11 -0.72
CA ASP A 10 14.63 17.36 -0.10
C ASP A 10 15.18 18.74 -0.52
N LYS A 11 16.39 19.06 -0.06
CA LYS A 11 17.10 20.33 -0.32
C LYS A 11 18.04 20.25 -1.53
N LEU A 12 17.84 19.31 -2.45
CA LEU A 12 18.70 19.20 -3.64
C LEU A 12 18.38 20.33 -4.64
N LYS A 13 19.42 20.77 -5.37
CA LYS A 13 19.29 21.82 -6.40
C LYS A 13 18.29 21.43 -7.51
N SER A 14 18.16 20.14 -7.81
CA SER A 14 17.18 19.60 -8.75
C SER A 14 15.73 19.89 -8.33
N ASP A 15 15.46 19.89 -7.03
CA ASP A 15 14.11 20.06 -6.49
C ASP A 15 13.72 21.53 -6.38
N ALA A 16 14.70 22.44 -6.29
CA ALA A 16 14.48 23.87 -6.45
C ALA A 16 13.97 24.21 -7.87
N ALA A 17 14.51 23.56 -8.91
CA ALA A 17 14.01 23.71 -10.28
C ALA A 17 12.57 23.18 -10.46
N ARG A 18 12.16 22.23 -9.61
CA ARG A 18 10.80 21.66 -9.62
C ARG A 18 9.74 22.65 -9.13
N GLN A 19 10.11 23.73 -8.47
CA GLN A 19 9.19 24.82 -8.09
C GLN A 19 8.56 25.49 -9.33
N GLN A 20 9.22 25.37 -10.49
CA GLN A 20 8.73 25.85 -11.79
C GLN A 20 7.74 24.89 -12.47
N SER A 21 7.52 23.69 -11.92
CA SER A 21 6.67 22.64 -12.54
C SER A 21 5.16 22.84 -12.41
N GLY A 22 4.72 23.98 -11.86
CA GLY A 22 3.30 24.36 -11.84
C GLY A 22 2.39 23.52 -10.92
N MET A 23 2.96 22.67 -10.05
CA MET A 23 2.19 21.95 -9.03
C MET A 23 1.75 22.96 -7.95
N GLY A 24 0.54 23.51 -8.10
CA GLY A 24 0.01 24.65 -7.34
C GLY A 24 -0.26 24.41 -5.85
N GLY A 25 0.78 24.24 -5.06
CA GLY A 25 0.74 24.15 -3.61
C GLY A 25 1.98 24.75 -2.96
N GLU A 26 1.92 24.97 -1.65
CA GLU A 26 3.06 25.46 -0.87
C GLU A 26 4.24 24.47 -0.94
N HIS A 27 5.44 24.92 -1.29
CA HIS A 27 6.61 24.05 -1.36
C HIS A 27 7.49 24.22 -0.12
N ARG A 28 7.66 23.14 0.65
CA ARG A 28 8.53 23.12 1.84
C ARG A 28 9.74 22.23 1.63
N GLN A 29 10.92 22.77 1.90
CA GLN A 29 12.19 22.05 1.88
C GLN A 29 12.81 22.04 3.27
N HIS A 30 12.69 20.90 3.97
CA HIS A 30 13.25 20.77 5.32
C HIS A 30 13.73 19.34 5.57
N LYS A 31 14.84 19.21 6.30
CA LYS A 31 15.42 17.91 6.66
C LYS A 31 14.41 17.11 7.48
N GLY A 32 14.12 15.87 7.06
CA GLY A 32 13.22 14.98 7.77
C GLY A 32 11.73 15.16 7.47
N LEU A 33 11.29 16.23 6.80
CA LEU A 33 9.90 16.31 6.33
C LEU A 33 9.64 15.32 5.19
N ASN A 34 10.67 15.00 4.41
CA ASN A 34 10.64 14.00 3.34
C ASN A 34 10.76 12.55 3.85
N ASN A 35 10.88 12.31 5.17
CA ASN A 35 11.06 10.98 5.75
C ASN A 35 10.00 9.98 5.30
N ARG A 36 8.76 10.44 5.11
CA ARG A 36 7.68 9.58 4.60
C ARG A 36 7.95 9.10 3.18
N ALA A 37 8.40 10.00 2.30
CA ALA A 37 8.77 9.66 0.93
C ALA A 37 10.01 8.75 0.93
N GLU A 38 11.04 9.07 1.71
CA GLU A 38 12.24 8.23 1.84
C GLU A 38 11.93 6.82 2.37
N ASN A 39 11.10 6.71 3.40
CA ASN A 39 10.69 5.43 3.97
C ASN A 39 9.84 4.61 2.99
N SER A 40 9.06 5.25 2.14
CA SER A 40 8.26 4.56 1.11
C SER A 40 9.13 3.83 0.09
N HIS A 41 10.37 4.30 -0.16
CA HIS A 41 11.31 3.68 -1.09
C HIS A 41 12.05 2.47 -0.49
N ARG A 42 12.10 2.33 0.83
CA ARG A 42 12.88 1.25 1.48
C ARG A 42 12.46 -0.16 1.05
N PRO A 43 11.16 -0.51 0.93
CA PRO A 43 10.73 -1.83 0.46
C PRO A 43 11.15 -2.12 -0.99
N ALA A 44 11.06 -1.12 -1.87
CA ALA A 44 11.50 -1.24 -3.26
C ALA A 44 13.03 -1.46 -3.33
N ARG A 45 13.82 -0.62 -2.64
CA ARG A 45 15.29 -0.75 -2.57
C ARG A 45 15.74 -2.07 -1.95
N ARG A 46 15.05 -2.57 -0.92
CA ARG A 46 15.37 -3.88 -0.32
C ARG A 46 15.21 -5.00 -1.34
N ARG A 47 14.13 -4.99 -2.14
CA ARG A 47 13.87 -6.01 -3.14
C ARG A 47 14.79 -5.90 -4.35
N GLU A 48 15.11 -4.70 -4.79
CA GLU A 48 16.14 -4.43 -5.80
C GLU A 48 17.50 -5.02 -5.38
N ARG A 49 17.91 -4.77 -4.12
CA ARG A 49 19.14 -5.32 -3.55
C ARG A 49 19.11 -6.85 -3.46
N GLN A 50 18.00 -7.44 -3.05
CA GLN A 50 17.81 -8.89 -3.03
C GLN A 50 17.86 -9.50 -4.45
N ARG A 51 17.36 -8.78 -5.45
CA ARG A 51 17.33 -9.16 -6.86
C ARG A 51 18.61 -8.72 -7.59
N LYS A 52 19.82 -8.92 -7.05
CA LYS A 52 21.15 -8.67 -7.69
C LYS A 52 21.24 -7.48 -8.70
N ARG A 53 20.48 -6.40 -8.47
CA ARG A 53 20.19 -5.30 -9.42
C ARG A 53 19.43 -5.74 -10.69
N PHE A 54 18.43 -4.96 -11.09
CA PHE A 54 17.80 -5.11 -12.41
C PHE A 54 18.81 -4.72 -13.50
N LYS A 55 18.84 -5.47 -14.60
CA LYS A 55 19.78 -5.23 -15.71
C LYS A 55 19.30 -4.15 -16.68
N ASP A 56 18.01 -3.82 -16.64
CA ASP A 56 17.33 -2.96 -17.61
C ASP A 56 16.23 -2.13 -16.92
N PRO A 57 16.15 -0.80 -17.14
CA PRO A 57 15.06 0.05 -16.67
C PRO A 57 13.65 -0.48 -17.00
N ALA A 58 13.44 -1.09 -18.15
CA ALA A 58 12.13 -1.63 -18.52
C ALA A 58 11.72 -2.81 -17.62
N GLN A 59 12.68 -3.58 -17.11
CA GLN A 59 12.42 -4.63 -16.12
C GLN A 59 11.98 -4.04 -14.78
N VAL A 60 12.62 -2.95 -14.36
CA VAL A 60 12.22 -2.20 -13.16
C VAL A 60 10.80 -1.67 -13.34
N GLN A 61 10.50 -1.07 -14.49
CA GLN A 61 9.18 -0.49 -14.76
C GLN A 61 8.08 -1.57 -14.74
N ARG A 62 8.30 -2.71 -15.40
CA ARG A 62 7.37 -3.85 -15.35
C ARG A 62 7.18 -4.34 -13.92
N PHE A 63 8.27 -4.45 -13.16
CA PHE A 63 8.20 -4.85 -11.76
C PHE A 63 7.38 -3.85 -10.92
N LEU A 64 7.72 -2.56 -10.95
CA LEU A 64 7.05 -1.50 -10.18
C LEU A 64 5.56 -1.39 -10.55
N SER A 65 5.22 -1.54 -11.84
CA SER A 65 3.84 -1.39 -12.33
C SER A 65 2.84 -2.35 -11.66
N ILE A 66 3.28 -3.56 -11.29
CA ILE A 66 2.44 -4.56 -10.63
C ILE A 66 2.71 -4.58 -9.13
N HIS A 67 3.96 -4.34 -8.73
CA HIS A 67 4.40 -4.45 -7.35
C HIS A 67 3.78 -3.40 -6.44
N ASP A 68 3.74 -2.13 -6.87
CA ASP A 68 3.20 -1.04 -6.05
C ASP A 68 1.68 -1.20 -5.77
N PRO A 69 0.83 -1.52 -6.76
CA PRO A 69 -0.57 -1.84 -6.51
C PRO A 69 -0.77 -3.00 -5.52
N ILE A 70 -0.01 -4.09 -5.65
CA ILE A 70 -0.08 -5.24 -4.74
C ILE A 70 0.33 -4.85 -3.33
N ALA A 71 1.44 -4.11 -3.21
CA ALA A 71 1.93 -3.65 -1.92
C ALA A 71 0.90 -2.76 -1.23
N ASN A 72 0.28 -1.82 -1.94
CA ASN A 72 -0.77 -0.94 -1.42
C ASN A 72 -2.04 -1.69 -1.00
N LEU A 73 -2.45 -2.70 -1.77
CA LEU A 73 -3.63 -3.52 -1.46
C LEU A 73 -3.44 -4.34 -0.17
N LEU A 74 -2.23 -4.87 0.04
CA LEU A 74 -1.95 -5.84 1.11
C LEU A 74 -1.30 -5.22 2.37
N HIS A 75 -0.46 -4.19 2.24
CA HIS A 75 0.25 -3.56 3.36
C HIS A 75 -0.53 -2.38 3.94
N ARG A 76 -1.77 -2.63 4.37
CA ARG A 76 -2.50 -1.63 5.18
C ARG A 76 -1.97 -1.64 6.61
N ARG A 77 -1.56 -0.46 7.07
CA ARG A 77 -1.08 -0.28 8.44
C ARG A 77 -2.16 -0.69 9.45
N ARG A 78 -1.74 -1.47 10.45
CA ARG A 78 -2.58 -2.00 11.53
C ARG A 78 -2.73 -1.00 12.69
N ASP A 79 -1.87 0.00 12.73
CA ASP A 79 -1.63 0.92 13.85
C ASP A 79 -2.83 1.81 14.25
N HIS A 80 -3.82 2.01 13.36
CA HIS A 80 -4.96 2.89 13.64
C HIS A 80 -6.33 2.29 13.27
N ARG A 81 -6.47 0.95 13.25
CA ARG A 81 -7.76 0.31 12.93
C ARG A 81 -8.13 -0.80 13.90
N PRO A 82 -9.40 -0.89 14.33
CA PRO A 82 -9.91 -2.05 15.06
C PRO A 82 -9.62 -3.36 14.31
N ALA A 83 -9.42 -4.44 15.07
CA ALA A 83 -9.09 -5.74 14.50
C ALA A 83 -10.15 -6.24 13.50
N VAL A 84 -11.43 -5.92 13.74
CA VAL A 84 -12.55 -6.25 12.85
C VAL A 84 -12.41 -5.57 11.50
N ASP A 85 -12.12 -4.28 11.47
CA ASP A 85 -11.94 -3.53 10.23
C ASP A 85 -10.71 -3.99 9.46
N HIS A 86 -9.63 -4.32 10.18
CA HIS A 86 -8.45 -4.90 9.56
C HIS A 86 -8.75 -6.24 8.88
N ARG A 87 -9.52 -7.14 9.53
CA ARG A 87 -9.93 -8.43 8.96
C ARG A 87 -10.86 -8.27 7.76
N LYS A 88 -11.87 -7.39 7.85
CA LYS A 88 -12.77 -7.06 6.73
C LYS A 88 -11.97 -6.57 5.52
N ALA A 89 -11.08 -5.62 5.76
CA ALA A 89 -10.27 -5.05 4.72
C ALA A 89 -9.34 -6.11 4.10
N ARG A 90 -8.68 -6.97 4.91
CA ARG A 90 -7.86 -8.08 4.41
C ARG A 90 -8.66 -9.03 3.51
N THR A 91 -9.88 -9.39 3.93
CA THR A 91 -10.78 -10.25 3.13
C THR A 91 -11.09 -9.63 1.77
N GLN A 92 -11.40 -8.33 1.74
CA GLN A 92 -11.64 -7.60 0.49
C GLN A 92 -10.39 -7.58 -0.40
N ALA A 93 -9.21 -7.38 0.19
CA ALA A 93 -7.94 -7.38 -0.53
C ALA A 93 -7.64 -8.75 -1.17
N PHE A 94 -7.89 -9.85 -0.47
CA PHE A 94 -7.71 -11.19 -1.03
C PHE A 94 -8.72 -11.51 -2.13
N ARG A 95 -9.97 -11.06 -2.01
CA ARG A 95 -10.97 -11.21 -3.08
C ARG A 95 -10.56 -10.46 -4.34
N ALA A 96 -10.12 -9.20 -4.21
CA ALA A 96 -9.61 -8.42 -5.32
C ALA A 96 -8.38 -9.07 -5.98
N TRP A 97 -7.47 -9.61 -5.17
CA TRP A 97 -6.32 -10.33 -5.68
C TRP A 97 -6.69 -11.61 -6.43
N ALA A 98 -7.64 -12.41 -5.92
CA ALA A 98 -8.10 -13.63 -6.58
C ALA A 98 -8.70 -13.35 -7.97
N ALA A 99 -9.46 -12.25 -8.10
CA ALA A 99 -10.04 -11.83 -9.38
C ALA A 99 -8.96 -11.41 -10.40
N VAL A 100 -7.93 -10.69 -9.96
CA VAL A 100 -6.83 -10.22 -10.83
C VAL A 100 -5.89 -11.36 -11.22
N ALA A 101 -5.57 -12.26 -10.27
CA ALA A 101 -4.62 -13.34 -10.49
C ALA A 101 -5.22 -14.55 -11.24
N GLY A 102 -6.53 -14.59 -11.46
CA GLY A 102 -7.22 -15.75 -12.05
C GLY A 102 -7.09 -17.04 -11.23
N ALA A 103 -6.70 -16.93 -9.94
CA ALA A 103 -6.35 -18.06 -9.09
C ALA A 103 -7.38 -18.22 -7.96
N PRO A 104 -8.31 -19.19 -8.04
CA PRO A 104 -9.32 -19.41 -7.00
C PRO A 104 -8.73 -19.87 -5.65
N LEU A 105 -7.49 -20.38 -5.63
CA LEU A 105 -6.81 -20.88 -4.43
C LEU A 105 -6.56 -19.81 -3.35
N ALA A 106 -6.54 -18.51 -3.68
CA ALA A 106 -6.41 -17.45 -2.68
C ALA A 106 -7.70 -17.24 -1.85
N ALA A 107 -8.87 -17.65 -2.35
CA ALA A 107 -10.14 -17.56 -1.65
C ALA A 107 -10.25 -18.56 -0.48
N LEU A 108 -9.56 -19.71 -0.57
CA LEU A 108 -9.53 -20.74 0.47
C LEU A 108 -8.86 -20.27 1.77
N ILE A 109 -7.82 -19.43 1.68
CA ILE A 109 -7.13 -18.89 2.87
C ILE A 109 -8.02 -17.91 3.64
N SER A 110 -8.94 -17.21 2.95
CA SER A 110 -9.85 -16.25 3.58
C SER A 110 -10.93 -16.91 4.45
N ARG A 111 -11.30 -18.17 4.16
CA ARG A 111 -12.32 -18.92 4.91
C ARG A 111 -11.89 -19.29 6.33
N ARG A 112 -10.58 -19.31 6.61
CA ARG A 112 -10.02 -19.67 7.92
C ARG A 112 -10.05 -18.53 8.96
N PHE A 113 -10.45 -17.32 8.57
CA PHE A 113 -10.47 -16.13 9.45
C PHE A 113 -11.86 -15.56 9.74
N GLN A 114 -12.92 -16.26 9.33
CA GLN A 114 -14.30 -15.87 9.66
C GLN A 114 -14.57 -16.26 11.13
N PRO A 115 -14.88 -15.31 12.05
CA PRO A 115 -15.33 -15.69 13.38
C PRO A 115 -16.65 -16.45 13.26
N ALA A 116 -16.79 -17.55 13.99
CA ALA A 116 -18.04 -18.29 14.06
C ALA A 116 -19.18 -17.34 14.46
N ALA A 117 -20.32 -17.43 13.76
CA ALA A 117 -21.52 -16.71 14.17
C ALA A 117 -21.91 -17.17 15.59
N PRO A 118 -22.32 -16.26 16.49
CA PRO A 118 -22.79 -16.65 17.80
C PRO A 118 -24.02 -17.54 17.64
N SER A 119 -23.99 -18.75 18.22
CA SER A 119 -25.17 -19.62 18.26
C SER A 119 -26.18 -18.97 19.19
N ILE A 120 -27.20 -18.31 18.62
CA ILE A 120 -28.37 -17.92 19.37
C ILE A 120 -29.14 -19.21 19.64
N ARG A 121 -29.08 -19.72 20.87
CA ARG A 121 -29.98 -20.78 21.34
C ARG A 121 -31.39 -20.16 21.43
N PRO A 122 -32.43 -20.78 20.86
CA PRO A 122 -33.78 -20.29 21.10
C PRO A 122 -34.11 -20.49 22.58
N ALA A 123 -34.65 -19.43 23.21
CA ALA A 123 -35.24 -19.53 24.53
C ALA A 123 -36.40 -20.53 24.45
N LEU A 124 -36.38 -21.54 25.31
CA LEU A 124 -37.55 -22.35 25.59
C LEU A 124 -38.38 -21.52 26.58
N ASP A 125 -39.48 -20.95 26.08
CA ASP A 125 -40.52 -20.38 26.95
C ASP A 125 -41.36 -21.54 27.50
N THR A 126 -41.39 -21.65 28.83
CA THR A 126 -42.40 -22.38 29.63
C THR A 126 -43.40 -21.39 30.18
#